data_AF-A0A968Q4L8-F1
#
_entry.id   AF-A0A968Q4L8-F1
#
_cell.length_a   1.000
_cell.length_b   1.000
_cell.length_c   1.000
_cell.angle_alpha   90.00
_cell.angle_beta   90.00
_cell.angle_gamma   90.00
#
_symmetry.space_group_name_H-M   'P 1'
#
loop_
_entity.id
_entity.type
_entity.pdbx_description
1 polymer ?
#
loop_
_entity_poly.entity_id
_entity_poly.type
_entity_poly.pdbx_seq_one_letter_code
_entity_poly.pdbx_strand_id
1 'polypeptide(L)'
;MNNQTRRVIRHTPGMRMDLGLPQVGSVVIPNQFLSTVVTSEDRFSREPATQVLQISEPLIDTQKMLGLPSPARTYSLNLVIQLMPITGRGARPIVLVLPFQFRLERLPAKAPIPYVDWLLKR
;
A
#
# COMPACT_ATOMS: atom_id res chain seq x y z
N MET A 1 14.90 -12.31 -1.66
CA MET A 1 13.91 -11.22 -1.57
C MET A 1 14.50 -10.03 -2.32
N ASN A 2 13.87 -9.60 -3.41
CA ASN A 2 14.39 -8.50 -4.21
C ASN A 2 13.98 -7.17 -3.56
N ASN A 3 14.94 -6.44 -2.98
CA ASN A 3 14.71 -5.08 -2.51
C ASN A 3 14.44 -4.20 -3.72
N GLN A 4 13.16 -3.84 -3.91
CA GLN A 4 12.71 -3.05 -5.05
C GLN A 4 12.16 -1.71 -4.56
N THR A 5 12.83 -0.64 -4.94
CA THR A 5 12.34 0.72 -4.74
C THR A 5 11.30 1.03 -5.81
N ARG A 6 10.15 1.56 -5.39
CA ARG A 6 9.07 1.95 -6.30
C ARG A 6 8.61 3.36 -5.99
N ARG A 7 8.27 4.10 -7.04
CA ARG A 7 7.59 5.39 -6.89
C ARG A 7 6.15 5.14 -6.43
N VAL A 8 5.75 5.82 -5.37
CA VAL A 8 4.41 5.73 -4.79
C VAL A 8 3.57 6.86 -5.36
N ILE A 9 2.40 6.55 -5.89
CA ILE A 9 1.45 7.49 -6.48
C ILE A 9 0.15 7.49 -5.67
N ARG A 10 -0.39 8.68 -5.43
CA ARG A 10 -1.73 8.85 -4.85
C ARG A 10 -2.81 8.51 -5.87
N HIS A 11 -3.70 7.61 -5.49
CA HIS A 11 -4.86 7.28 -6.30
C HIS A 11 -5.92 8.37 -6.14
N THR A 12 -6.38 8.91 -7.27
CA THR A 12 -7.54 9.80 -7.35
C THR A 12 -8.59 9.12 -8.23
N PRO A 13 -9.83 8.90 -7.77
CA PRO A 13 -10.88 8.34 -8.61
C PRO A 13 -11.08 9.14 -9.90
N GLY A 14 -11.16 8.47 -11.05
CA GLY A 14 -11.30 9.14 -12.35
C GLY A 14 -10.02 9.77 -12.89
N MET A 15 -8.86 9.50 -12.28
CA MET A 15 -7.58 10.02 -12.71
C MET A 15 -7.24 9.57 -14.14
N ARG A 16 -7.04 10.54 -15.03
CA ARG A 16 -6.60 10.31 -16.42
C ARG A 16 -5.18 10.82 -16.70
N MET A 17 -4.62 11.59 -15.76
CA MET A 17 -3.33 12.26 -15.89
C MET A 17 -2.19 11.27 -16.12
N ASP A 18 -1.12 11.75 -16.74
CA ASP A 18 0.09 10.96 -16.91
C ASP A 18 0.81 10.76 -15.56
N LEU A 19 1.25 9.53 -15.30
CA LEU A 19 2.00 9.16 -14.11
C LEU A 19 3.41 9.75 -14.13
N GLY A 20 3.95 10.09 -15.31
CA GLY A 20 5.25 10.75 -15.45
C GLY A 20 5.31 12.15 -14.82
N LEU A 21 4.16 12.79 -14.56
CA LEU A 21 4.10 14.13 -14.01
C LEU A 21 4.41 14.16 -12.50
N PRO A 22 5.05 15.23 -11.99
CA PRO A 22 5.23 15.45 -10.56
C PRO A 22 3.89 15.42 -9.81
N GLN A 23 3.84 14.73 -8.68
CA GLN A 23 2.65 14.72 -7.84
C GLN A 23 2.51 16.05 -7.09
N VAL A 24 1.28 16.54 -6.99
CA VAL A 24 0.96 17.74 -6.22
C VAL A 24 1.00 17.40 -4.73
N GLY A 25 1.80 18.16 -3.96
CA GLY A 25 1.86 18.05 -2.51
C GLY A 25 0.56 18.51 -1.85
N SER A 26 0.26 17.97 -0.68
CA SER A 26 -0.85 18.45 0.16
C SER A 26 -0.33 19.28 1.31
N VAL A 27 -1.01 20.38 1.61
CA VAL A 27 -0.77 21.17 2.82
C VAL A 27 -1.53 20.53 3.97
N VAL A 28 -0.85 20.32 5.10
CA VAL A 28 -1.46 19.86 6.35
C VAL A 28 -1.11 20.88 7.43
N ILE A 29 -2.14 21.39 8.11
CA ILE A 29 -2.02 22.34 9.22
C ILE A 29 -1.98 21.54 10.54
N PRO A 30 -1.41 22.06 11.64
CA PRO A 30 -1.48 21.41 12.94
C PRO A 30 -2.91 20.96 13.30
N ASN A 31 -3.04 19.77 13.89
CA ASN A 31 -4.30 19.10 14.23
C ASN A 31 -5.20 18.69 13.06
N GLN A 32 -4.72 18.83 11.82
CA GLN A 32 -5.40 18.32 10.64
C GLN A 32 -4.86 16.94 10.25
N PHE A 33 -5.74 16.07 9.76
CA PHE A 33 -5.39 14.75 9.25
C PHE A 33 -5.59 14.69 7.74
N LEU A 34 -4.68 14.01 7.04
CA LEU A 34 -4.80 13.68 5.62
C LEU A 34 -4.88 12.16 5.47
N SER A 35 -5.99 11.67 4.90
CA SER A 35 -6.14 10.28 4.49
C SER A 35 -6.13 10.20 2.97
N THR A 36 -5.26 9.37 2.42
CA THR A 36 -5.14 9.20 0.96
C THR A 36 -4.79 7.76 0.64
N VAL A 37 -5.40 7.24 -0.43
CA VAL A 37 -5.07 5.92 -0.96
C VAL A 37 -3.84 6.07 -1.84
N VAL A 38 -2.83 5.25 -1.59
CA VAL A 38 -1.58 5.22 -2.36
C VAL A 38 -1.32 3.81 -2.88
N THR A 39 -0.67 3.72 -4.03
CA THR A 39 -0.12 2.47 -4.56
C THR A 39 1.15 2.74 -5.34
N SER A 40 1.88 1.71 -5.73
CA SER A 40 3.07 1.90 -6.57
C SER A 40 2.69 2.19 -8.02
N GLU A 41 3.52 2.98 -8.69
CA GLU A 41 3.30 3.44 -10.07
C GLU A 41 3.07 2.27 -11.05
N ASP A 42 3.83 1.19 -10.90
CA ASP A 42 3.75 -0.03 -11.71
C ASP A 42 2.46 -0.84 -11.52
N ARG A 43 1.60 -0.45 -10.55
CA ARG A 43 0.32 -1.09 -10.29
C ARG A 43 -0.85 -0.32 -10.89
N PHE A 44 -0.60 0.75 -11.63
CA PHE A 44 -1.65 1.42 -12.39
C PHE A 44 -1.73 0.86 -13.82
N SER A 45 -2.96 0.60 -14.26
CA SER A 45 -3.28 0.28 -15.66
C SER A 45 -4.34 1.24 -16.19
N ARG A 46 -4.34 1.50 -17.51
CA ARG A 46 -5.39 2.30 -18.15
C ARG A 46 -6.51 1.38 -18.62
N GLU A 47 -7.73 1.73 -18.26
CA GLU A 47 -8.94 1.11 -18.83
C GLU A 47 -9.05 1.49 -20.31
N PRO A 48 -9.06 0.53 -21.27
CA PRO A 48 -9.01 0.83 -22.70
C PRO A 48 -10.14 1.75 -23.18
N ALA A 49 -11.36 1.56 -22.65
CA ALA A 49 -12.53 2.31 -23.09
C ALA A 49 -12.58 3.76 -22.55
N THR A 50 -12.14 3.98 -21.32
CA THR A 50 -12.32 5.27 -20.63
C THR A 50 -11.02 6.06 -20.43
N GLN A 51 -9.88 5.41 -20.70
CA GLN A 51 -8.52 5.90 -20.46
C GLN A 51 -8.26 6.32 -19.00
N VAL A 52 -9.12 5.91 -18.08
CA VAL A 52 -8.99 6.14 -16.63
C VAL A 52 -7.96 5.17 -16.07
N LEU A 53 -7.08 5.68 -15.21
CA LEU A 53 -6.15 4.86 -14.46
C LEU A 53 -6.87 4.14 -13.33
N GLN A 54 -6.67 2.83 -13.28
CA GLN A 54 -7.20 1.95 -12.23
C GLN A 54 -6.05 1.22 -11.55
N ILE A 55 -6.26 0.87 -10.29
CA ILE A 55 -5.36 0.01 -9.56
C ILE A 55 -5.55 -1.41 -10.09
N SER A 56 -4.47 -2.00 -10.59
CA SER A 56 -4.43 -3.34 -11.16
C SER A 56 -4.17 -4.39 -10.07
N GLU A 57 -3.24 -5.30 -10.30
CA GLU A 57 -2.93 -6.40 -9.40
C GLU A 57 -2.23 -5.92 -8.12
N PRO A 58 -2.52 -6.56 -6.96
CA PRO A 58 -1.79 -6.30 -5.73
C PRO A 58 -0.29 -6.51 -5.90
N LEU A 59 0.51 -5.68 -5.22
CA LEU A 59 1.97 -5.80 -5.25
C LEU A 59 2.46 -7.14 -4.68
N ILE A 60 1.69 -7.71 -3.76
CA ILE A 60 2.03 -8.93 -3.03
C ILE A 60 0.98 -9.99 -3.36
N ASP A 61 1.46 -11.07 -3.98
CA ASP A 61 0.67 -12.28 -4.16
C ASP A 61 0.62 -13.07 -2.85
N THR A 62 -0.47 -12.88 -2.11
CA THR A 62 -0.68 -13.53 -0.81
C THR A 62 -0.80 -15.05 -0.94
N GLN A 63 -1.35 -15.57 -2.04
CA GLN A 63 -1.50 -17.01 -2.25
C GLN A 63 -0.15 -17.68 -2.45
N LYS A 64 0.70 -17.09 -3.31
CA LYS A 64 2.07 -17.54 -3.50
C LYS A 64 2.88 -17.47 -2.20
N MET A 65 2.69 -16.42 -1.41
CA MET A 65 3.36 -16.28 -0.11
C MET A 65 2.90 -17.35 0.90
N LEU A 66 1.61 -17.70 0.95
CA LEU A 66 1.12 -18.77 1.82
C LEU A 66 1.73 -20.15 1.47
N GLY A 67 2.08 -20.37 0.20
CA GLY A 67 2.79 -21.56 -0.25
C GLY A 67 4.23 -21.70 0.27
N LEU A 68 4.84 -20.61 0.72
CA LEU A 68 6.20 -20.62 1.27
C LEU A 68 6.25 -21.21 2.70
N PRO A 69 7.40 -21.74 3.16
CA PRO A 69 7.56 -22.16 4.53
C PRO A 69 7.43 -20.97 5.50
N SER A 70 6.95 -21.23 6.73
CA SER A 70 6.64 -20.21 7.76
C SER A 70 7.66 -19.07 7.92
N PRO A 71 8.99 -19.30 8.01
CA PRO A 71 9.96 -18.19 8.15
C PRO A 71 10.00 -17.26 6.92
N ALA A 72 9.64 -17.75 5.74
CA ALA A 72 9.65 -16.99 4.49
C ALA A 72 8.32 -16.25 4.21
N ARG A 73 7.33 -16.33 5.12
CA ARG A 73 6.03 -15.63 5.00
C ARG A 73 6.05 -14.22 5.59
N THR A 74 7.20 -13.58 5.55
CA THR A 74 7.40 -12.23 6.07
C THR A 74 7.74 -11.30 4.92
N TYR A 75 7.27 -10.06 5.00
CA TYR A 75 7.66 -9.00 4.07
C TYR A 75 7.72 -7.66 4.79
N SER A 76 8.56 -6.78 4.28
CA SER A 76 8.79 -5.45 4.82
C SER A 76 8.44 -4.39 3.79
N LEU A 77 7.82 -3.31 4.24
CA LEU A 77 7.56 -2.12 3.45
C LEU A 77 8.18 -0.92 4.17
N ASN A 78 9.09 -0.21 3.49
CA ASN A 78 9.61 1.05 3.99
C ASN A 78 8.95 2.18 3.19
N LEU A 79 8.12 2.98 3.85
CA LEU A 79 7.49 4.14 3.23
C LEU A 79 8.31 5.40 3.53
N VAL A 80 8.72 6.10 2.49
CA VAL A 80 9.43 7.38 2.62
C VAL A 80 8.44 8.52 2.45
N ILE A 81 8.32 9.38 3.46
CA ILE A 81 7.48 10.57 3.44
C ILE A 81 8.38 11.79 3.53
N GLN A 82 8.20 12.73 2.59
CA GLN A 82 8.89 14.01 2.61
C GLN A 82 7.92 15.11 3.06
N LEU A 83 8.28 15.81 4.12
CA LEU A 83 7.55 16.97 4.63
C LEU A 83 8.34 18.24 4.29
N MET A 84 7.72 19.13 3.54
CA MET A 84 8.29 20.43 3.20
C MET A 84 7.64 21.51 4.08
N PRO A 85 8.41 22.24 4.90
CA PRO A 85 7.89 23.40 5.60
C PRO A 85 7.49 24.49 4.59
N ILE A 86 6.27 25.01 4.71
CA ILE A 86 5.72 26.04 3.81
C ILE A 86 6.26 27.43 4.19
N THR A 87 6.56 27.64 5.46
CA THR A 87 7.04 28.92 6.01
C THR A 87 8.54 28.85 6.27
N GLY A 88 9.34 29.35 5.32
CA GLY A 88 10.78 29.52 5.48
C GLY A 88 11.53 29.49 4.15
N ARG A 89 12.17 30.59 3.77
CA ARG A 89 13.08 30.59 2.60
C ARG A 89 14.25 29.64 2.92
N GLY A 90 14.43 28.59 2.12
CA GLY A 90 15.57 27.67 2.24
C GLY A 90 15.44 26.59 3.33
N ALA A 91 14.24 26.39 3.87
CA ALA A 91 14.03 25.33 4.85
C ALA A 91 14.18 23.94 4.21
N ARG A 92 14.92 23.05 4.87
CA ARG A 92 15.23 21.72 4.35
C ARG A 92 14.02 20.80 4.51
N PRO A 93 13.75 19.91 3.54
CA PRO A 93 12.71 18.91 3.70
C PRO A 93 13.07 17.95 4.83
N ILE A 94 12.08 17.61 5.66
CA ILE A 94 12.19 16.53 6.64
C ILE A 94 11.80 15.25 5.92
N VAL A 95 12.70 14.26 5.93
CA VAL A 95 12.45 12.94 5.33
C VAL A 95 12.21 11.95 6.45
N LEU A 96 11.03 11.34 6.47
CA LEU A 96 10.63 10.30 7.40
C LEU A 96 10.63 8.96 6.69
N VAL A 97 11.23 7.95 7.32
CA VAL A 97 11.15 6.56 6.86
C VAL A 97 10.29 5.79 7.85
N LEU A 98 9.17 5.26 7.38
CA LEU A 98 8.24 4.47 8.17
C LEU A 98 8.42 2.99 7.80
N PRO A 99 9.05 2.18 8.67
CA PRO A 99 9.22 0.76 8.44
C PRO A 99 7.98 0.00 8.91
N PHE A 100 7.46 -0.85 8.04
CA PHE A 100 6.38 -1.78 8.35
C PHE A 100 6.86 -3.21 8.10
N GLN A 101 6.55 -4.10 9.03
CA GLN A 101 6.81 -5.52 8.90
C GLN A 101 5.48 -6.26 8.96
N PHE A 102 5.30 -7.16 8.02
CA PHE A 102 4.09 -7.95 7.90
C PHE A 102 4.45 -9.43 7.93
N ARG A 103 3.62 -10.19 8.63
CA ARG A 103 3.68 -11.64 8.66
C ARG A 103 2.37 -12.19 8.11
N LEU A 104 2.48 -13.11 7.17
CA LEU A 104 1.35 -13.80 6.60
C LEU A 104 1.09 -15.08 7.40
N GLU A 105 -0.07 -15.15 8.04
CA GLU A 105 -0.51 -16.32 8.79
C GLU A 105 -1.80 -16.87 8.20
N ARG A 106 -1.86 -18.20 8.05
CA ARG A 106 -3.11 -18.87 7.67
C ARG A 106 -3.93 -19.01 8.94
N LEU A 107 -4.99 -18.21 9.04
CA LEU A 107 -5.94 -18.36 10.12
C LEU A 107 -6.65 -19.72 9.99
N PRO A 108 -6.89 -20.43 11.11
CA PRO A 108 -7.70 -21.64 11.07
C PRO A 108 -9.07 -21.30 10.49
N ALA A 109 -9.59 -22.17 9.62
CA ALA A 109 -10.93 -22.00 9.10
C ALA A 109 -11.90 -22.09 10.28
N LYS A 110 -12.40 -20.94 10.75
CA LYS A 110 -13.51 -20.92 11.70
C LYS A 110 -14.73 -21.39 10.94
N ALA A 111 -15.34 -22.49 11.37
CA ALA A 111 -16.56 -22.97 10.75
C ALA A 111 -17.59 -21.82 10.74
N PRO A 112 -18.24 -21.52 9.60
CA PRO A 112 -19.22 -20.44 9.53
C PRO A 112 -20.44 -20.71 10.42
N ILE A 113 -20.59 -21.96 10.91
CA ILE A 113 -21.69 -22.40 11.76
C ILE A 113 -21.10 -22.91 13.08
N PRO A 114 -21.44 -22.29 14.24
CA PRO A 114 -20.86 -22.63 15.54
C PRO A 114 -21.15 -24.08 16.01
N TYR A 115 -22.20 -24.72 15.50
CA TYR A 115 -22.56 -26.09 15.90
C TYR A 115 -21.73 -27.20 15.23
N VAL A 116 -20.96 -26.88 14.18
CA VAL A 116 -20.11 -27.86 13.49
C VAL A 116 -18.88 -28.21 14.33
N ASP A 117 -18.37 -27.28 15.13
CA ASP A 117 -17.26 -27.52 16.06
C ASP A 117 -17.65 -28.52 17.18
N TRP A 118 -18.91 -28.48 17.63
CA TRP A 118 -19.45 -29.45 18.61
C TRP A 118 -19.57 -30.86 18.03
N LEU A 119 -19.98 -30.99 16.76
CA LEU A 119 -20.10 -32.28 16.05
C LEU A 119 -18.72 -32.87 15.70
N LEU A 120 -17.73 -32.05 15.41
CA LEU A 120 -16.39 -32.50 14.99
C LEU A 120 -15.43 -32.85 16.14
N LYS A 121 -15.81 -32.63 17.41
CA LYS A 121 -15.02 -32.96 18.62
C LYS A 121 -13.50 -32.78 18.43
N ARG A 122 -13.09 -31.56 18.09
CA ARG A 122 -11.69 -31.14 18.13
C ARG A 122 -11.56 -29.92 19.03
#